data_AF-A0A7S8RHL8-F1
#
_entry.id   AF-A0A7S8RHL8-F1
#
_cell.length_a   1.000
_cell.length_b   1.000
_cell.length_c   1.000
_cell.angle_alpha   90.00
_cell.angle_beta   90.00
_cell.angle_gamma   90.00
#
_symmetry.space_group_name_H-M   'P 1'
#
loop_
_entity.id
_entity.type
_entity.pdbx_description
1 polymer ?
#
loop_
_entity_poly.entity_id
_entity_poly.type
_entity_poly.pdbx_seq_one_letter_code
_entity_poly.pdbx_strand_id
1 'polypeptide(L)'
;MDSVLWYIVPLGLAVALSLFPILAVVLLLLSPNPVPVSVGYLAGWSSGVLVLVTLFTFGARLIPPSSEASMPPWAHVVELVLGAALVVAGIWRVVADRRRTSPASPRRGPRRWITSARAEPSRSGSP
;
A
#
# COMPACT_ATOMS: atom_id res chain seq x y z
N MET A 1 -26.34 -9.04 -32.39
CA MET A 1 -25.71 -9.99 -31.42
C MET A 1 -24.61 -9.26 -30.64
N ASP A 2 -24.78 -7.94 -30.48
CA ASP A 2 -23.66 -6.99 -30.34
C ASP A 2 -23.57 -6.49 -28.89
N SER A 3 -24.54 -6.86 -28.07
CA SER A 3 -24.66 -6.53 -26.65
C SER A 3 -23.68 -7.31 -25.77
N VAL A 4 -23.22 -8.49 -26.20
CA VAL A 4 -22.33 -9.34 -25.40
C VAL A 4 -20.94 -8.70 -25.24
N LEU A 5 -20.44 -8.01 -26.27
CA LEU A 5 -19.14 -7.34 -26.24
C LEU A 5 -19.12 -6.20 -25.22
N TRP A 6 -20.20 -5.41 -25.15
CA TRP A 6 -20.32 -4.34 -24.15
C TRP A 6 -20.45 -4.87 -22.72
N TYR A 7 -20.96 -6.10 -22.55
CA TYR A 7 -21.07 -6.73 -21.24
C TYR A 7 -19.74 -7.32 -20.75
N ILE A 8 -18.90 -7.84 -21.66
CA ILE A 8 -17.65 -8.51 -21.30
C ILE A 8 -16.50 -7.53 -21.05
N VAL A 9 -16.51 -6.34 -21.68
CA VAL A 9 -15.46 -5.32 -21.52
C VAL A 9 -15.30 -4.84 -20.07
N PRO A 10 -16.36 -4.42 -19.35
CA PRO A 10 -16.25 -4.04 -17.93
C PRO A 10 -15.74 -5.19 -17.06
N LEU A 11 -16.14 -6.41 -17.38
CA LEU A 11 -15.77 -7.62 -16.67
C LEU A 11 -14.28 -7.94 -16.84
N GLY A 12 -13.78 -7.86 -18.07
CA GLY A 12 -12.35 -7.98 -18.37
C GLY A 12 -11.52 -6.90 -17.69
N LEU A 13 -12.01 -5.65 -17.66
CA LEU A 13 -11.34 -4.56 -16.96
C LEU A 13 -11.28 -4.79 -15.44
N ALA A 14 -12.37 -5.27 -14.84
CA ALA A 14 -12.41 -5.62 -13.42
C ALA A 14 -11.36 -6.69 -13.06
N VAL A 15 -11.23 -7.73 -13.90
CA VAL A 15 -10.22 -8.78 -13.71
C VAL A 15 -8.80 -8.24 -13.91
N ALA A 16 -8.57 -7.44 -14.96
CA ALA A 16 -7.27 -6.86 -15.25
C ALA A 16 -6.78 -5.94 -14.12
N LEU A 17 -7.67 -5.11 -13.58
CA LEU A 17 -7.37 -4.20 -12.46
C LEU A 17 -7.12 -4.95 -11.15
N SER A 18 -7.69 -6.15 -10.97
CA SER A 18 -7.48 -6.99 -9.79
C SER A 18 -6.04 -7.48 -9.65
N LEU A 19 -5.29 -7.61 -10.75
CA LEU A 19 -3.90 -8.07 -10.69
C LEU A 19 -3.00 -7.11 -9.89
N PHE A 20 -3.27 -5.80 -9.94
CA PHE A 20 -2.51 -4.81 -9.17
C PHE A 20 -2.59 -5.07 -7.67
N PRO A 21 -3.79 -5.16 -7.05
CA PRO A 21 -3.88 -5.50 -5.65
C PRO A 21 -3.32 -6.86 -5.28
N ILE A 22 -3.51 -7.87 -6.14
CA ILE A 22 -2.98 -9.20 -5.90
C ILE A 22 -1.45 -9.17 -5.82
N LEU A 23 -0.77 -8.50 -6.76
CA LEU A 23 0.68 -8.36 -6.76
C LEU A 23 1.19 -7.69 -5.49
N ALA A 24 0.52 -6.62 -5.06
CA ALA A 24 0.87 -5.95 -3.82
C ALA A 24 0.75 -6.89 -2.61
N VAL A 25 -0.34 -7.66 -2.50
CA VAL A 25 -0.53 -8.63 -1.41
C VAL A 25 0.51 -9.74 -1.44
N VAL A 26 0.88 -10.26 -2.62
CA VAL A 26 1.92 -11.29 -2.74
C VAL A 26 3.29 -10.76 -2.29
N LEU A 27 3.68 -9.56 -2.72
CA LEU A 27 4.91 -8.90 -2.28
C LEU A 27 4.91 -8.65 -0.76
N LEU A 28 3.73 -8.38 -0.23
CA LEU A 28 3.52 -8.14 1.19
C LEU A 28 3.65 -9.40 2.04
N LEU A 29 3.20 -10.54 1.52
CA LEU A 29 3.41 -11.86 2.12
C LEU A 29 4.87 -12.28 2.08
N LEU A 30 5.62 -11.85 1.07
CA LEU A 30 7.06 -12.07 0.97
C LEU A 30 7.88 -11.08 1.85
N SER A 31 7.23 -10.06 2.42
CA SER A 31 7.88 -9.10 3.30
C SER A 31 8.29 -9.75 4.62
N PRO A 32 9.52 -9.54 5.11
CA PRO A 32 9.98 -10.03 6.40
C PRO A 32 9.21 -9.44 7.60
N ASN A 33 8.44 -8.36 7.41
CA ASN A 33 7.54 -7.78 8.41
C ASN A 33 6.17 -7.48 7.77
N PRO A 34 5.23 -8.44 7.80
CA PRO A 34 4.01 -8.35 7.01
C PRO A 34 2.97 -7.38 7.60
N VAL A 35 2.89 -7.24 8.93
CA VAL A 35 1.81 -6.49 9.60
C VAL A 35 1.86 -4.98 9.39
N PRO A 36 2.97 -4.25 9.61
CA PRO A 36 2.99 -2.80 9.39
C PRO A 36 2.84 -2.45 7.90
N VAL A 37 3.42 -3.28 7.02
CA VAL A 37 3.36 -3.07 5.58
C VAL A 37 1.94 -3.32 5.05
N SER A 38 1.23 -4.36 5.53
CA SER A 38 -0.16 -4.67 5.11
C SER A 38 -1.11 -3.53 5.41
N VAL A 39 -0.97 -2.97 6.60
CA VAL A 39 -1.78 -1.87 7.11
C VAL A 39 -1.50 -0.61 6.28
N GLY A 40 -0.24 -0.34 5.94
CA GLY A 40 0.13 0.76 5.04
C GLY A 40 -0.47 0.62 3.64
N TYR A 41 -0.32 -0.57 3.04
CA TYR A 41 -0.85 -0.86 1.71
C TYR A 41 -2.38 -0.76 1.65
N LEU A 42 -3.08 -1.37 2.60
CA LEU A 42 -4.54 -1.39 2.61
C LEU A 42 -5.13 0.02 2.72
N ALA A 43 -4.58 0.86 3.59
CA ALA A 43 -5.06 2.24 3.70
C ALA A 43 -4.63 3.13 2.54
N GLY A 44 -3.41 2.96 2.01
CA GLY A 44 -2.99 3.70 0.83
C GLY A 44 -3.88 3.37 -0.37
N TRP A 45 -4.14 2.08 -0.59
CA TRP A 45 -5.01 1.62 -1.67
C TRP A 45 -6.45 2.09 -1.51
N SER A 46 -7.07 1.83 -0.34
CA SER A 46 -8.46 2.26 -0.09
C SER A 46 -8.60 3.78 -0.14
N SER A 47 -7.65 4.54 0.38
CA SER A 47 -7.64 6.00 0.27
C SER A 47 -7.51 6.46 -1.18
N GLY A 48 -6.63 5.83 -1.98
CA GLY A 48 -6.46 6.16 -3.39
C GLY A 48 -7.72 5.89 -4.22
N VAL A 49 -8.35 4.74 -4.01
CA VAL A 49 -9.63 4.40 -4.66
C VAL A 49 -10.73 5.38 -4.23
N LEU A 50 -10.81 5.72 -2.95
CA LEU A 50 -11.79 6.67 -2.44
C LEU A 50 -11.62 8.06 -3.08
N VAL A 51 -10.38 8.55 -3.21
CA VAL A 51 -10.07 9.81 -3.91
C VAL A 51 -10.52 9.72 -5.37
N LEU A 52 -10.17 8.65 -6.08
CA LEU A 52 -10.46 8.51 -7.50
C LEU A 52 -11.97 8.42 -7.77
N VAL A 53 -12.70 7.63 -6.98
CA VAL A 53 -14.16 7.51 -7.07
C VAL A 53 -14.83 8.83 -6.73
N THR A 54 -14.36 9.55 -5.70
CA THR A 54 -14.90 10.87 -5.34
C THR A 54 -14.70 11.86 -6.47
N LEU A 55 -13.49 11.90 -7.05
CA LEU A 55 -13.15 12.78 -8.16
C LEU A 55 -14.02 12.47 -9.40
N PHE A 56 -14.18 11.20 -9.75
CA PHE A 56 -14.98 10.79 -10.89
C PHE A 56 -16.47 11.05 -10.67
N THR A 57 -16.96 10.83 -9.44
CA THR A 57 -18.34 11.14 -9.04
C THR A 57 -18.61 12.64 -9.07
N PHE A 58 -17.66 13.46 -8.63
CA PHE A 58 -17.75 14.91 -8.69
C PHE A 58 -17.69 15.42 -10.13
N GLY A 59 -16.74 14.92 -10.93
CA GLY A 59 -16.65 15.21 -12.36
C GLY A 59 -17.92 14.84 -13.12
N ALA A 60 -18.54 13.70 -12.78
CA ALA A 60 -19.83 13.30 -13.34
C ALA A 60 -20.98 14.23 -12.91
N ARG A 61 -20.94 14.81 -11.71
CA ARG A 61 -21.91 15.82 -11.24
C ARG A 61 -21.69 17.21 -11.87
N LEU A 62 -20.48 17.49 -12.37
CA LEU A 62 -20.19 18.69 -13.15
C LEU A 62 -20.76 18.60 -14.56
N ILE A 63 -21.01 17.40 -15.09
CA ILE A 63 -21.72 17.22 -16.34
C ILE A 63 -23.18 17.60 -16.07
N PRO A 64 -23.65 18.77 -16.54
CA PRO A 64 -25.02 19.16 -16.28
C PRO A 64 -25.92 18.13 -16.97
N PRO A 65 -26.93 17.57 -16.30
CA PRO A 65 -28.05 17.01 -17.04
C PRO A 65 -28.56 18.11 -17.98
N SER A 66 -29.00 17.72 -19.17
CA SER A 66 -29.33 18.59 -20.30
C SER A 66 -30.54 19.55 -20.09
N SER A 67 -30.68 20.14 -18.91
CA SER A 67 -31.63 21.20 -18.58
C SER A 67 -31.10 21.99 -17.37
N GLU A 68 -30.99 23.31 -17.52
CA GLU A 68 -30.60 24.29 -16.50
C GLU A 68 -30.90 23.90 -15.04
N ALA A 69 -29.86 23.77 -14.21
CA ALA A 69 -29.94 24.14 -12.80
C ALA A 69 -28.53 24.30 -12.20
N SER A 70 -28.22 25.52 -11.75
CA SER A 70 -26.97 25.94 -11.12
C SER A 70 -26.45 24.96 -10.07
N MET A 71 -25.16 24.59 -10.19
CA MET A 71 -24.47 23.75 -9.20
C MET A 71 -24.58 24.37 -7.79
N PRO A 72 -25.10 23.65 -6.78
CA PRO A 72 -25.30 24.20 -5.45
C PRO A 72 -23.98 24.59 -4.75
N PRO A 73 -23.91 25.73 -4.04
CA PRO A 73 -22.69 26.21 -3.39
C PRO A 73 -22.12 25.25 -2.32
N TRP A 74 -22.99 24.46 -1.68
CA TRP A 74 -22.59 23.52 -0.64
C TRP A 74 -21.79 22.32 -1.17
N ALA A 75 -21.88 22.01 -2.47
CA ALA A 75 -21.10 20.94 -3.08
C ALA A 75 -19.59 21.21 -3.01
N HIS A 76 -19.19 22.48 -3.13
CA HIS A 76 -17.79 22.90 -3.06
C HIS A 76 -17.23 22.79 -1.64
N VAL A 77 -18.04 23.11 -0.63
CA VAL A 77 -17.62 23.03 0.78
C VAL A 77 -17.45 21.57 1.20
N VAL A 78 -18.35 20.69 0.77
CA VAL A 78 -18.27 19.25 1.08
C VAL A 78 -17.02 18.62 0.46
N GLU A 79 -16.67 18.96 -0.78
CA GLU A 79 -15.43 18.49 -1.43
C GLU A 79 -14.16 18.94 -0.68
N LEU A 80 -14.12 20.23 -0.31
CA LEU A 80 -12.96 20.79 0.38
C LEU A 80 -12.75 20.16 1.77
N VAL A 81 -13.84 19.93 2.50
CA VAL A 81 -13.82 19.27 3.81
C VAL A 81 -13.42 17.80 3.66
N LEU A 82 -13.89 17.10 2.63
CA LEU A 82 -13.57 15.70 2.41
C LEU A 82 -12.09 15.52 2.01
N GLY A 83 -11.59 16.35 1.10
CA GLY A 83 -10.18 16.36 0.70
C GLY A 83 -9.26 16.69 1.88
N ALA A 84 -9.61 17.71 2.66
CA ALA A 84 -8.85 18.07 3.85
C ALA A 84 -8.84 16.93 4.89
N ALA A 85 -9.98 16.27 5.12
CA ALA A 85 -10.07 15.13 6.03
C ALA A 85 -9.17 13.96 5.60
N LEU A 86 -9.09 13.67 4.30
CA LEU A 86 -8.19 12.63 3.78
C LEU A 86 -6.72 12.99 3.94
N VAL A 87 -6.34 14.24 3.68
CA VAL A 87 -4.95 14.71 3.87
C VAL A 87 -4.54 14.60 5.34
N VAL A 88 -5.41 15.03 6.25
CA VAL A 88 -5.17 14.94 7.70
C VAL A 88 -5.06 13.48 8.14
N ALA A 89 -5.95 12.59 7.66
CA ALA A 89 -5.91 11.17 7.99
C ALA A 89 -4.62 10.49 7.47
N GLY A 90 -4.19 10.85 6.25
CA GLY A 90 -2.93 10.36 5.67
C GLY A 90 -1.71 10.79 6.48
N ILE A 91 -1.62 12.08 6.81
CA ILE A 91 -0.52 12.62 7.61
C ILE A 91 -0.51 11.98 9.00
N TRP A 92 -1.67 11.87 9.65
CA TRP A 92 -1.78 11.26 10.98
C TRP A 92 -1.32 9.81 10.98
N ARG A 93 -1.68 9.04 9.96
CA ARG A 93 -1.28 7.64 9.81
C ARG A 93 0.24 7.49 9.62
N VAL A 94 0.85 8.30 8.76
CA VAL A 94 2.31 8.26 8.51
C VAL A 94 3.10 8.67 9.76
N VAL A 95 2.61 9.69 10.48
CA VAL A 95 3.24 10.14 11.72
C VAL A 95 3.08 9.10 12.84
N ALA A 96 1.93 8.43 12.93
CA ALA A 96 1.68 7.37 13.90
C ALA A 96 2.57 6.13 13.65
N ASP A 97 2.81 5.77 12.39
CA ASP A 97 3.70 4.65 12.04
C ASP A 97 5.16 4.94 12.40
N ARG A 98 5.64 6.16 12.13
CA ARG A 98 7.01 6.57 12.48
C ARG A 98 7.28 6.56 13.99
N ARG A 99 6.25 6.69 14.83
CA ARG A 99 6.37 6.65 16.30
C ARG A 99 6.46 5.23 16.87
N ARG A 100 6.20 4.19 16.07
CA ARG A 100 6.31 2.77 16.50
C ARG A 100 7.67 2.15 16.24
N THR A 101 8.53 2.78 15.43
CA THR A 101 9.95 2.44 15.29
C THR A 101 10.76 2.98 16.47
N SER A 102 10.63 2.34 17.63
CA SER A 102 11.65 2.47 18.67
C SER A 102 12.85 1.57 18.31
N PRO A 103 14.09 2.09 18.30
CA PRO A 103 15.28 1.30 18.06
C PRO A 103 15.65 0.54 19.34
N ALA A 104 15.19 -0.70 19.45
CA ALA A 104 15.74 -1.70 20.37
C ALA A 104 15.81 -3.02 19.60
N SER A 105 16.95 -3.55 19.20
CA SER A 105 18.24 -3.61 19.89
C SER A 105 19.39 -3.83 18.88
N PRO A 106 20.61 -3.36 19.17
CA PRO A 106 21.80 -3.85 18.50
C PRO A 106 22.19 -5.23 19.07
N ARG A 107 22.66 -6.11 18.17
CA ARG A 107 23.59 -7.23 18.41
C ARG A 107 22.98 -8.65 18.55
N ARG A 108 23.12 -9.42 17.46
CA ARG A 108 23.75 -10.76 17.48
C ARG A 108 24.52 -10.97 16.18
N GLY A 109 25.83 -10.72 16.23
CA GLY A 109 26.73 -11.02 15.12
C GLY A 109 26.88 -12.53 14.87
N PRO A 110 27.28 -12.95 13.65
CA PRO A 110 27.55 -14.34 13.34
C PRO A 110 28.77 -14.84 14.13
N ARG A 111 28.49 -15.56 15.22
CA ARG A 111 29.19 -16.76 15.71
C ARG A 111 30.65 -16.96 15.22
N ARG A 112 31.59 -16.28 15.90
CA ARG A 112 33.06 -16.38 15.77
C ARG A 112 33.67 -17.69 16.34
N TRP A 113 32.99 -18.84 16.27
CA TRP A 113 33.48 -20.09 16.91
C TRP A 113 33.97 -21.17 15.94
N ILE A 114 34.00 -20.91 14.62
CA ILE A 114 34.43 -21.91 13.63
C ILE A 114 35.94 -21.83 13.32
N THR A 115 36.65 -20.79 13.76
CA THR A 115 38.06 -20.56 13.36
C THR A 115 39.13 -20.97 14.37
N SER A 116 38.80 -21.59 15.52
CA SER A 116 39.83 -22.01 16.49
C SER A 116 40.11 -23.52 16.56
N ALA A 117 39.50 -24.35 15.69
CA ALA A 117 39.64 -25.81 15.78
C ALA A 117 40.53 -26.45 14.70
N ARG A 118 41.19 -25.67 13.83
CA ARG A 118 42.00 -26.25 12.75
C ARG A 118 43.23 -25.42 12.37
N ALA A 119 44.07 -25.14 13.37
CA ALA A 119 45.47 -24.81 13.15
C ALA A 119 46.32 -25.92 13.79
N GLU A 120 46.74 -26.87 12.95
CA GLU A 120 47.76 -27.90 13.17
C GLU A 120 49.11 -27.26 13.59
N PRO A 121 50.06 -27.98 14.26
CA PRO A 121 51.01 -28.79 13.50
C PRO A 121 51.52 -30.08 14.20
N SER A 122 51.82 -31.07 13.37
CA SER A 122 52.65 -32.23 13.66
C SER A 122 54.12 -31.86 13.95
N ARG A 123 54.73 -32.55 14.93
CA ARG A 123 56.18 -32.83 15.17
C ARG A 123 56.29 -33.30 16.64
N SER A 124 57.09 -34.27 17.08
CA SER A 124 58.09 -35.16 16.50
C SER A 124 58.76 -35.86 17.70
N GLY A 125 59.12 -37.14 17.59
CA GLY A 125 60.29 -37.66 18.32
C GLY A 125 60.01 -38.71 19.39
N SER A 126 60.45 -39.93 19.07
CA SER A 126 60.81 -41.05 19.96
C SER A 126 61.77 -40.62 21.09
N PRO A 127 61.92 -41.42 22.16
CA PRO A 127 62.80 -42.61 22.11
C PRO A 127 62.13 -43.91 22.56
#